data_AF-A0A925K247-F1
#
_entry.id   AF-A0A925K247-F1
#
_cell.length_a   1.000
_cell.length_b   1.000
_cell.length_c   1.000
_cell.angle_alpha   90.00
_cell.angle_beta   90.00
_cell.angle_gamma   90.00
#
_symmetry.space_group_name_H-M   'P 1'
#
loop_
_entity.id
_entity.type
_entity.pdbx_description
1 polymer ?
#
loop_
_entity_poly.entity_id
_entity_poly.type
_entity_poly.pdbx_seq_one_letter_code
_entity_poly.pdbx_strand_id
1 'polypeptide(L)'
;MKIAPDKWKHFYAGIVLGILLHTGTIYFLNLPATAAFFLALILLVIISYGFELFSLVTGKGHYDFIDAVATVIGGLPGLAICWLF
;
A
#
# COMPACT_ATOMS: atom_id res chain seq x y z
N MET A 1 21.48 -9.40 -1.59
CA MET A 1 20.72 -8.17 -1.91
C MET A 1 20.61 -7.36 -0.63
N LYS A 2 21.37 -6.26 -0.51
CA LYS A 2 21.33 -5.41 0.69
C LYS A 2 20.07 -4.56 0.56
N ILE A 3 19.08 -4.77 1.42
CA ILE A 3 17.87 -3.92 1.42
C ILE A 3 18.35 -2.51 1.74
N ALA A 4 18.27 -1.61 0.77
CA ALA A 4 18.65 -0.22 0.98
C ALA A 4 17.77 0.36 2.11
N PRO A 5 18.29 1.22 2.99
CA PRO A 5 17.51 1.85 4.06
C PRO A 5 16.20 2.48 3.60
N ASP A 6 16.16 2.89 2.33
CA ASP A 6 15.00 3.47 1.68
C ASP A 6 13.81 2.52 1.55
N LYS A 7 14.04 1.23 1.29
CA LYS A 7 12.97 0.23 1.11
C LYS A 7 12.17 0.01 2.39
N TRP A 8 12.81 0.17 3.55
CA TRP A 8 12.13 0.11 4.83
C TRP A 8 11.13 1.25 5.00
N LYS A 9 11.42 2.44 4.47
CA LYS A 9 10.46 3.56 4.50
C LYS A 9 9.22 3.23 3.69
N HIS A 10 9.40 2.66 2.50
CA HIS A 10 8.30 2.20 1.65
C HIS A 10 7.46 1.10 2.31
N PHE A 11 8.11 0.17 3.00
CA PHE A 11 7.44 -0.84 3.81
C PHE A 11 6.59 -0.23 4.94
N TYR A 12 7.16 0.67 5.75
CA TYR A 12 6.40 1.32 6.82
C TYR A 12 5.27 2.21 6.30
N ALA A 13 5.50 2.92 5.20
CA ALA A 13 4.45 3.67 4.49
C ALA A 13 3.33 2.74 4.02
N GLY A 14 3.68 1.54 3.55
CA GLY A 14 2.76 0.46 3.21
C GLY A 14 1.83 0.11 4.36
N ILE A 15 2.35 -0.12 5.57
CA ILE A 15 1.53 -0.45 6.76
C ILE A 15 0.47 0.62 6.99
N VAL A 16 0.88 1.89 7.04
CA VAL A 16 -0.02 3.02 7.26
C VAL A 16 -1.06 3.09 6.15
N LEU A 17 -0.65 2.94 4.89
CA LEU A 17 -1.56 2.97 3.75
C LEU A 17 -2.57 1.81 3.78
N GLY A 18 -2.15 0.61 4.16
CA GLY A 18 -3.05 -0.55 4.33
C GLY A 18 -4.13 -0.27 5.38
N ILE A 19 -3.74 0.26 6.55
CA ILE A 19 -4.68 0.67 7.60
C ILE A 19 -5.68 1.69 7.07
N LEU A 20 -5.19 2.76 6.42
CA LEU A 20 -6.03 3.84 5.91
C LEU A 20 -7.01 3.37 4.83
N LEU A 21 -6.57 2.51 3.91
CA LEU A 21 -7.43 2.01 2.84
C LEU A 21 -8.51 1.06 3.38
N HIS A 22 -8.17 0.16 4.31
CA HIS A 22 -9.16 -0.76 4.86
C HIS A 22 -10.17 -0.05 5.75
N THR A 23 -9.69 0.78 6.69
CA THR A 23 -10.59 1.60 7.53
C THR A 23 -11.42 2.58 6.71
N GLY A 24 -10.83 3.21 5.69
CA GLY A 24 -11.53 4.11 4.79
C GLY A 24 -12.62 3.43 3.97
N THR A 25 -12.36 2.22 3.44
CA THR A 25 -13.39 1.46 2.70
C THR A 25 -14.53 0.99 3.61
N ILE A 26 -14.26 0.64 4.87
CA ILE A 26 -15.33 0.36 5.85
C ILE A 26 -16.12 1.63 6.17
N TYR A 27 -15.43 2.73 6.55
CA TYR A 27 -16.08 3.93 7.06
C TYR A 27 -16.84 4.73 5.99
N PHE A 28 -16.23 4.94 4.82
CA PHE A 28 -16.84 5.77 3.77
C PHE A 28 -17.79 4.99 2.86
N LEU A 29 -17.50 3.71 2.61
CA LEU A 29 -18.30 2.89 1.68
C LEU A 29 -19.24 1.91 2.39
N ASN A 30 -19.19 1.82 3.72
CA ASN A 30 -20.00 0.90 4.53
C ASN A 30 -19.89 -0.56 4.07
N LEU A 31 -18.71 -0.95 3.58
CA LEU A 31 -18.47 -2.31 3.10
C LEU A 31 -18.29 -3.28 4.28
N PRO A 32 -18.77 -4.53 4.16
CA PRO A 32 -18.43 -5.57 5.11
C PRO A 32 -16.91 -5.79 5.09
N ALA A 33 -16.33 -6.14 6.25
CA ALA A 33 -14.88 -6.27 6.43
C ALA A 33 -14.20 -7.07 5.30
N THR A 34 -14.86 -8.17 4.87
CA THR A 34 -14.47 -9.00 3.71
C THR A 34 -14.34 -8.27 2.40
N ALA A 35 -15.38 -7.58 1.97
CA ALA A 35 -15.33 -6.80 0.74
C ALA A 35 -14.33 -5.63 0.85
N ALA A 36 -14.27 -5.00 2.02
CA ALA A 36 -13.37 -3.89 2.29
C ALA A 36 -11.89 -4.29 2.13
N PHE A 37 -11.47 -5.46 2.63
CA PHE A 37 -10.09 -5.93 2.50
C PHE A 37 -9.67 -6.16 1.06
N PHE A 38 -10.51 -6.83 0.27
CA PHE A 38 -10.17 -7.09 -1.14
C PHE A 38 -10.12 -5.79 -1.93
N LEU A 39 -11.04 -4.87 -1.68
CA LEU A 39 -11.00 -3.55 -2.31
C LEU A 39 -9.76 -2.76 -1.88
N ALA A 40 -9.46 -2.73 -0.58
CA ALA A 40 -8.29 -2.05 -0.04
C ALA A 40 -6.98 -2.66 -0.56
N LEU A 41 -6.90 -3.98 -0.74
CA LEU A 41 -5.75 -4.66 -1.33
C LEU A 41 -5.57 -4.27 -2.81
N ILE A 42 -6.66 -4.22 -3.59
CA ILE A 42 -6.61 -3.76 -4.98
C ILE A 42 -6.12 -2.30 -5.04
N LEU A 43 -6.68 -1.42 -4.20
CA LEU A 43 -6.28 -0.02 -4.12
C LEU A 43 -4.82 0.13 -3.69
N LEU A 44 -4.36 -0.67 -2.72
CA LEU A 44 -2.97 -0.67 -2.26
C LEU A 44 -2.02 -0.98 -3.41
N VAL A 45 -2.30 -2.00 -4.22
CA VAL A 45 -1.47 -2.36 -5.39
C VAL A 45 -1.50 -1.24 -6.44
N ILE A 46 -2.68 -0.72 -6.76
CA ILE A 46 -2.83 0.36 -7.75
C ILE A 46 -2.08 1.62 -7.32
N ILE A 47 -2.21 2.03 -6.06
CA ILE A 47 -1.55 3.23 -5.53
C ILE A 47 -0.04 3.02 -5.48
N SER A 48 0.42 1.88 -4.97
CA SER A 48 1.86 1.59 -4.86
C SER A 48 2.54 1.57 -6.23
N TYR A 49 1.95 0.87 -7.20
CA TYR A 49 2.46 0.86 -8.58
C TYR A 49 2.26 2.22 -9.28
N GLY A 50 1.15 2.90 -9.00
CA GLY A 50 0.82 4.20 -9.58
C GLY A 50 1.84 5.29 -9.24
N PHE A 51 2.36 5.30 -8.01
CA PHE A 51 3.45 6.20 -7.62
C PHE A 51 4.74 5.94 -8.42
N GLU A 52 5.12 4.67 -8.60
CA GLU A 52 6.30 4.32 -9.40
C GLU A 52 6.10 4.67 -10.88
N LEU A 53 4.94 4.33 -11.46
CA LEU A 53 4.64 4.68 -12.84
C LEU A 53 4.61 6.20 -13.05
N PHE A 54 4.09 6.96 -12.07
CA PHE A 54 4.13 8.41 -12.11
C PHE A 54 5.56 8.95 -12.09
N SER A 55 6.43 8.41 -11.22
CA SER A 55 7.86 8.76 -11.17
C SER A 55 8.55 8.46 -12.50
N LEU A 56 8.24 7.32 -13.12
CA LEU A 56 8.78 6.91 -14.42
C LEU A 56 8.37 7.87 -15.55
N VAL A 57 7.08 8.21 -15.63
CA VAL A 57 6.54 9.03 -16.72
C VAL A 57 6.93 10.50 -16.59
N THR A 58 6.92 11.04 -15.36
CA THR A 58 7.16 12.47 -15.13
C THR A 58 8.62 12.80 -14.87
N GLY A 59 9.46 11.80 -14.58
CA GLY A 59 10.82 11.99 -14.10
C GLY A 59 10.91 12.64 -12.71
N LYS A 60 9.79 12.78 -12.00
CA LYS A 60 9.74 13.35 -10.65
C LYS A 60 9.82 12.24 -9.62
N GLY A 61 11.00 12.03 -9.05
CA GLY A 61 11.26 10.99 -8.06
C GLY A 61 12.28 9.97 -8.55
N HIS A 62 12.46 8.90 -7.79
CA HIS A 62 13.27 7.76 -8.19
C HIS A 62 12.32 6.63 -8.58
N TYR A 63 12.36 6.21 -9.85
CA TYR A 63 11.64 5.01 -10.26
C TYR A 63 12.43 3.78 -9.81
N ASP A 64 11.82 3.01 -8.91
CA ASP A 64 12.29 1.67 -8.55
C ASP A 64 11.09 0.79 -8.22
N PHE A 65 10.82 -0.18 -9.09
CA PHE A 65 9.73 -1.13 -8.92
C PHE A 65 9.75 -1.85 -7.55
N ILE A 66 10.92 -2.02 -6.94
CA ILE A 66 11.06 -2.63 -5.62
C ILE A 66 10.41 -1.76 -4.52
N ASP A 67 10.29 -0.45 -4.71
CA ASP A 67 9.59 0.43 -3.77
C ASP A 67 8.09 0.15 -3.73
N ALA A 68 7.46 -0.02 -4.90
CA ALA A 68 6.07 -0.48 -4.96
C ALA A 68 5.88 -1.84 -4.28
N VAL A 69 6.78 -2.80 -4.55
CA VAL A 69 6.73 -4.13 -3.92
C VAL A 69 6.89 -4.03 -2.40
N ALA A 70 7.83 -3.23 -1.91
CA ALA A 70 8.03 -3.02 -0.48
C ALA A 70 6.79 -2.40 0.19
N THR A 71 6.15 -1.42 -0.45
CA THR A 71 4.90 -0.82 0.01
C THR A 71 3.74 -1.82 0.03
N VAL A 72 3.58 -2.65 -0.99
CA VAL A 72 2.54 -3.70 -1.01
C VAL A 72 2.77 -4.73 0.11
N ILE A 73 3.99 -5.21 0.27
CA ILE A 73 4.34 -6.17 1.33
C ILE A 73 4.11 -5.55 2.71
N GLY A 74 4.47 -4.28 2.90
CA GLY A 74 4.21 -3.54 4.13
C GLY A 74 2.72 -3.30 4.41
N GLY A 75 1.91 -3.11 3.36
CA GLY A 75 0.47 -2.92 3.54
C GLY A 75 -0.28 -4.18 3.97
N LEU A 76 0.25 -5.38 3.70
CA LEU A 76 -0.39 -6.63 4.15
C LEU A 76 -0.57 -6.70 5.68
N PRO A 77 0.45 -6.45 6.53
CA PRO A 77 0.26 -6.30 7.96
C PRO A 77 -0.80 -5.26 8.36
N GLY A 78 -0.84 -4.11 7.67
CA GLY A 78 -1.80 -3.04 7.93
C GLY A 78 -3.25 -3.45 7.60
N LEU A 79 -3.45 -4.17 6.51
CA LEU A 79 -4.74 -4.76 6.15
C LEU A 79 -5.12 -5.88 7.13
N ALA A 80 -4.17 -6.72 7.51
CA ALA A 80 -4.39 -7.85 8.41
C ALA A 80 -4.77 -7.40 9.82
N ILE A 81 -4.12 -6.36 10.36
CA ILE A 81 -4.47 -5.85 11.69
C ILE A 81 -5.88 -5.27 11.70
N CYS A 82 -6.26 -4.48 10.69
CA CYS A 82 -7.60 -3.91 10.58
C CYS A 82 -8.68 -4.96 10.30
N TRP A 83 -8.33 -6.11 9.72
CA TRP A 83 -9.28 -7.20 9.55
C TRP A 83 -9.67 -7.89 10.86
N LEU A 84 -8.76 -7.92 11.84
CA LEU A 84 -8.96 -8.62 13.10
C LEU A 84 -9.83 -7.86 14.11
N PHE A 85 -10.13 -6.58 13.86
CA PHE A 85 -10.89 -5.69 14.75
C PHE A 85 -12.06 -5.04 14.00
#